data_AF-A8GDE4-F1
#
_entry.id   AF-A8GDE4-F1
#
_cell.length_a   1.000
_cell.length_b   1.000
_cell.length_c   1.000
_cell.angle_alpha   90.00
_cell.angle_beta   90.00
_cell.angle_gamma   90.00
#
_symmetry.space_group_name_H-M   'P 1'
#
loop_
_entity.id
_entity.type
_entity.pdbx_description
1 polymer ?
#
loop_
_entity_poly.entity_id
_entity_poly.type
_entity_poly.pdbx_seq_one_letter_code
_entity_poly.pdbx_strand_id
1 'polypeptide(L)'
;MIKRFNPDFSLSISHELAYMRETPEGGYVAHGDYATLFSELELVKADRDAQQKRADALAVENAELNSGCGFFAYDPDNGFEEFKTKEEAIAAAESYIDYYRGEACDGWPDEVAQVSWGIIMQESTRVNERPRTNDDSCDPAIETVCDYALLPNIETPATSAALAAIEARGAIAAIESLIGKKKRALAEMHPDTHAYGATEVIIRNQIRDLESFAIELREAK
;
A
#
# COMPACT_ATOMS: atom_id res chain seq x y z
N MET A 1 11.29 -70.43 -38.62
CA MET A 1 12.04 -69.45 -37.81
C MET A 1 11.12 -68.25 -37.58
N ILE A 2 10.33 -68.30 -36.50
CA ILE A 2 9.34 -67.26 -36.17
C ILE A 2 10.07 -66.18 -35.39
N LYS A 3 10.20 -64.98 -35.95
CA LYS A 3 10.66 -63.80 -35.20
C LYS A 3 9.56 -63.45 -34.20
N ARG A 4 9.78 -63.72 -32.92
CA ARG A 4 8.93 -63.23 -31.83
C ARG A 4 9.10 -61.71 -31.77
N PHE A 5 8.02 -61.00 -32.04
CA PHE A 5 7.93 -59.57 -31.81
C PHE A 5 7.69 -59.39 -30.31
N ASN A 6 8.69 -58.92 -29.56
CA ASN A 6 8.48 -58.47 -28.18
C ASN A 6 7.90 -57.05 -28.23
N PRO A 7 6.69 -56.80 -27.71
CA PRO A 7 6.08 -55.48 -27.71
C PRO A 7 6.57 -54.58 -26.56
N ASP A 8 7.75 -54.83 -25.99
CA ASP A 8 8.12 -54.29 -24.67
C ASP A 8 9.11 -53.12 -24.71
N PHE A 9 9.15 -52.33 -25.79
CA PHE A 9 9.87 -51.04 -25.79
C PHE A 9 9.07 -49.84 -26.30
N SER A 10 7.81 -50.03 -26.72
CA SER A 10 6.96 -48.91 -27.19
C SER A 10 5.91 -48.44 -26.17
N LEU A 11 5.77 -49.16 -25.04
CA LEU A 11 4.76 -48.89 -24.02
C LEU A 11 5.35 -48.41 -22.68
N SER A 12 6.66 -48.14 -22.60
CA SER A 12 7.26 -47.52 -21.39
C SER A 12 7.38 -45.99 -21.49
N ILE A 13 6.93 -45.38 -22.59
CA ILE A 13 7.07 -43.93 -22.84
C ILE A 13 5.71 -43.19 -22.75
N SER A 14 4.61 -43.88 -22.47
CA SER A 14 3.27 -43.33 -22.68
C SER A 14 2.54 -42.82 -21.43
N HIS A 15 3.15 -42.84 -20.24
CA HIS A 15 2.53 -42.21 -19.05
C HIS A 15 3.23 -40.91 -18.62
N GLU A 16 4.55 -40.81 -18.75
CA GLU A 16 5.27 -39.56 -18.42
C GLU A 16 5.13 -38.49 -19.51
N LEU A 17 5.15 -38.86 -20.81
CA LEU A 17 4.92 -37.90 -21.90
C LEU A 17 3.49 -37.35 -21.95
N ALA A 18 2.51 -38.09 -21.42
CA ALA A 18 1.10 -37.67 -21.44
C ALA A 18 0.83 -36.42 -20.58
N TYR A 19 1.77 -36.08 -19.68
CA TYR A 19 1.68 -34.91 -18.80
C TYR A 19 2.73 -33.82 -19.12
N MET A 20 3.48 -33.93 -20.22
CA MET A 20 4.40 -32.87 -20.64
C MET A 20 3.67 -31.85 -21.50
N ARG A 21 3.53 -30.62 -21.01
CA ARG A 21 2.95 -29.50 -21.77
C ARG A 21 3.93 -29.12 -22.88
N GLU A 22 3.44 -28.89 -24.09
CA GLU A 22 4.28 -28.40 -25.19
C GLU A 22 4.60 -26.90 -24.98
N THR A 23 5.85 -26.50 -25.20
CA THR A 23 6.25 -25.09 -25.21
C THR A 23 5.70 -24.40 -26.47
N PRO A 24 5.60 -23.06 -26.50
CA PRO A 24 5.20 -22.33 -27.71
C PRO A 24 6.06 -22.64 -28.94
N GLU A 25 7.29 -23.11 -28.76
CA GLU A 25 8.20 -23.55 -29.83
C GLU A 25 8.11 -25.04 -30.18
N GLY A 26 7.18 -25.79 -29.56
CA GLY A 26 6.93 -27.21 -29.84
C GLY A 26 7.86 -28.20 -29.10
N GLY A 27 8.56 -27.77 -28.06
CA GLY A 27 9.32 -28.65 -27.16
C GLY A 27 8.48 -29.22 -26.01
N TYR A 28 8.99 -30.19 -25.26
CA TYR A 28 8.33 -30.71 -24.05
C TYR A 28 8.90 -30.07 -22.78
N VAL A 29 8.03 -29.66 -21.84
CA VAL A 29 8.45 -29.18 -20.50
C VAL A 29 9.05 -30.35 -19.70
N ALA A 30 10.30 -30.24 -19.29
CA ALA A 30 10.98 -31.29 -18.54
C ALA A 30 10.42 -31.37 -17.10
N HIS A 31 10.50 -32.55 -16.46
CA HIS A 31 10.03 -32.72 -15.07
C HIS A 31 10.73 -31.74 -14.07
N GLY A 32 12.00 -31.39 -14.32
CA GLY A 32 12.72 -30.37 -13.54
C GLY A 32 12.13 -28.96 -13.66
N ASP A 33 11.52 -28.63 -14.80
CA ASP A 33 10.88 -27.34 -15.04
C ASP A 33 9.55 -27.25 -14.27
N TYR A 34 8.82 -28.37 -14.12
CA TYR A 34 7.63 -28.43 -13.27
C TYR A 34 7.95 -28.14 -11.81
N ALA A 35 9.02 -28.72 -11.26
CA ALA A 35 9.43 -28.46 -9.87
C ALA A 35 9.71 -26.97 -9.63
N THR A 36 10.35 -26.31 -10.60
CA THR A 36 10.62 -24.87 -10.56
C THR A 36 9.32 -24.07 -10.63
N LEU A 37 8.43 -24.37 -11.58
CA LEU A 37 7.13 -23.71 -11.73
C LEU A 37 6.23 -23.85 -10.49
N PHE A 38 6.25 -25.01 -9.82
CA PHE A 38 5.51 -25.20 -8.57
C PHE A 38 6.04 -24.29 -7.46
N SER A 39 7.37 -24.20 -7.32
CA SER A 39 7.98 -23.31 -6.32
C SER A 39 7.68 -21.83 -6.58
N GLU A 40 7.73 -21.39 -7.84
CA GLU A 40 7.36 -20.02 -8.22
C GLU A 40 5.89 -19.72 -7.96
N LEU A 41 5.01 -20.68 -8.26
CA LEU A 41 3.57 -20.53 -8.00
C LEU A 41 3.28 -20.40 -6.49
N GLU A 42 3.99 -21.15 -5.65
CA GLU A 42 3.86 -21.02 -4.20
C GLU A 42 4.30 -19.64 -3.70
N LEU A 43 5.42 -19.12 -4.22
CA LEU A 43 5.89 -17.77 -3.91
C LEU A 43 4.89 -16.69 -4.34
N VAL A 44 4.34 -16.81 -5.55
CA VAL A 44 3.36 -15.85 -6.08
C VAL A 44 2.06 -15.88 -5.25
N LYS A 45 1.60 -17.07 -4.85
CA LYS A 45 0.43 -17.20 -3.97
C LYS A 45 0.70 -16.54 -2.61
N ALA A 46 1.88 -16.76 -2.03
CA ALA A 46 2.26 -16.13 -0.78
C ALA A 46 2.30 -14.60 -0.88
N ASP A 47 2.87 -14.04 -1.95
CA ASP A 47 2.89 -12.59 -2.16
C ASP A 47 1.49 -12.02 -2.37
N ARG A 48 0.65 -12.67 -3.18
CA ARG A 48 -0.76 -12.28 -3.35
C ARG A 48 -1.50 -12.26 -2.02
N ASP A 49 -1.35 -13.31 -1.21
CA ASP A 49 -2.04 -13.42 0.07
C ASP A 49 -1.54 -12.35 1.06
N ALA A 50 -0.24 -12.00 1.02
CA ALA A 50 0.32 -10.90 1.80
C ALA A 50 -0.19 -9.53 1.33
N GLN A 51 -0.32 -9.32 0.02
CA GLN A 51 -0.90 -8.10 -0.55
C GLN A 51 -2.38 -7.97 -0.18
N GLN A 52 -3.14 -9.06 -0.23
CA GLN A 52 -4.55 -9.08 0.16
C GLN A 52 -4.71 -8.68 1.63
N LYS A 53 -3.92 -9.26 2.53
CA LYS A 53 -3.94 -8.89 3.97
C LYS A 53 -3.68 -7.40 4.19
N ARG A 54 -2.76 -6.80 3.44
CA ARG A 54 -2.49 -5.35 3.52
C ARG A 54 -3.67 -4.53 3.00
N ALA A 55 -4.29 -4.95 1.89
CA ALA A 55 -5.46 -4.28 1.34
C ALA A 55 -6.65 -4.34 2.32
N ASP A 56 -6.87 -5.49 2.95
CA ASP A 56 -7.93 -5.67 3.94
C ASP A 56 -7.70 -4.77 5.18
N ALA A 57 -6.46 -4.70 5.67
CA ALA A 57 -6.11 -3.81 6.79
C ALA A 57 -6.34 -2.33 6.46
N LEU A 58 -5.96 -1.89 5.25
CA LEU A 58 -6.23 -0.53 4.78
C LEU A 58 -7.72 -0.25 4.58
N ALA A 59 -8.50 -1.24 4.16
CA ALA A 59 -9.95 -1.11 4.02
C ALA A 59 -10.63 -0.95 5.38
N VAL A 60 -10.18 -1.70 6.39
CA VAL A 60 -10.66 -1.56 7.78
C VAL A 60 -10.32 -0.17 8.33
N GLU A 61 -9.05 0.25 8.24
CA GLU A 61 -8.62 1.57 8.72
C GLU A 61 -9.39 2.70 8.01
N ASN A 62 -9.59 2.61 6.68
CA ASN A 62 -10.40 3.60 5.96
C ASN A 62 -11.86 3.60 6.40
N ALA A 63 -12.45 2.45 6.72
CA ALA A 63 -13.82 2.38 7.21
C ALA A 63 -13.95 3.04 8.60
N GLU A 64 -12.96 2.84 9.47
CA GLU A 64 -12.90 3.49 10.79
C GLU A 64 -12.76 5.01 10.64
N LEU A 65 -11.85 5.48 9.79
CA LEU A 65 -11.67 6.91 9.51
C LEU A 65 -12.95 7.54 8.93
N ASN A 66 -13.62 6.87 7.99
CA ASN A 66 -14.85 7.36 7.38
C ASN A 66 -16.06 7.31 8.32
N SER A 67 -15.96 6.61 9.44
CA SER A 67 -17.01 6.62 10.45
C SER A 67 -16.98 7.91 11.27
N GLY A 68 -15.80 8.52 11.45
CA GLY A 68 -15.61 9.77 12.19
C GLY A 68 -16.16 9.72 13.64
N CYS A 69 -16.27 10.88 14.28
CA CYS A 69 -17.09 11.08 15.48
C CYS A 69 -18.44 11.75 15.19
N GLY A 70 -18.61 12.28 13.97
CA GLY A 70 -19.84 12.91 13.49
C GLY A 70 -19.71 13.33 12.03
N PHE A 71 -20.76 13.94 11.50
CA PHE A 71 -20.81 14.52 10.16
C PHE A 71 -21.29 15.96 10.27
N PHE A 72 -21.00 16.77 9.26
CA PHE A 72 -21.49 18.14 9.21
C PHE A 72 -22.04 18.49 7.84
N ALA A 73 -22.95 19.47 7.81
CA ALA A 73 -23.25 20.27 6.64
C ALA A 73 -23.01 21.75 6.97
N TYR A 74 -22.60 22.51 5.97
CA TYR A 74 -22.33 23.94 6.08
C TYR A 74 -22.95 24.68 4.92
N ASP A 75 -23.59 25.81 5.21
CA ASP A 75 -23.88 26.87 4.27
C ASP A 75 -23.71 28.26 4.94
N PRO A 76 -23.70 29.35 4.17
CA PRO A 76 -23.59 30.70 4.74
C PRO A 76 -24.76 31.14 5.63
N ASP A 77 -25.96 30.60 5.43
CA ASP A 77 -27.20 31.07 6.09
C ASP A 77 -27.50 30.36 7.42
N ASN A 78 -27.23 29.06 7.50
CA ASN A 78 -27.42 28.19 8.67
C ASN A 78 -26.11 27.93 9.43
N GLY A 79 -24.96 28.11 8.78
CA GLY A 79 -23.65 27.89 9.40
C GLY A 79 -23.31 26.41 9.50
N PHE A 80 -22.54 26.03 10.54
CA PHE A 80 -22.10 24.65 10.74
C PHE A 80 -23.15 23.85 11.53
N GLU A 81 -23.75 22.86 10.89
CA GLU A 81 -24.74 21.96 11.49
C GLU A 81 -24.18 20.53 11.57
N GLU A 82 -24.34 19.89 12.73
CA GLU A 82 -23.82 18.55 13.00
C GLU A 82 -24.90 17.47 12.88
N PHE A 83 -24.51 16.33 12.31
CA PHE A 83 -25.37 15.19 12.06
C PHE A 83 -24.73 13.89 12.55
N LYS A 84 -25.57 12.92 12.92
CA LYS A 84 -25.10 11.61 13.40
C LYS A 84 -24.74 10.67 12.28
N THR A 85 -25.34 10.87 11.10
CA THR A 85 -25.16 10.01 9.94
C THR A 85 -24.72 10.81 8.72
N LYS A 86 -23.99 10.14 7.84
CA LYS A 86 -23.57 10.70 6.56
C LYS A 86 -24.77 11.08 5.70
N GLU A 87 -25.80 10.24 5.71
CA GLU A 87 -27.00 10.42 4.90
C GLU A 87 -27.75 11.69 5.31
N GLU A 88 -27.85 11.99 6.61
CA GLU A 88 -28.45 13.21 7.12
C GLU A 88 -27.66 14.46 6.71
N ALA A 89 -26.33 14.45 6.86
CA ALA A 89 -25.48 15.58 6.46
C ALA A 89 -25.57 15.87 4.95
N ILE A 90 -25.57 14.82 4.11
CA ILE A 90 -25.74 14.97 2.66
C ILE A 90 -27.14 15.52 2.35
N ALA A 91 -28.18 14.99 2.99
CA ALA A 91 -29.54 15.46 2.77
C ALA A 91 -29.72 16.93 3.18
N ALA A 92 -29.07 17.36 4.26
CA ALA A 92 -29.05 18.76 4.68
C ALA A 92 -28.36 19.65 3.62
N ALA A 93 -27.16 19.27 3.17
CA ALA A 93 -26.46 20.02 2.12
C ALA A 93 -27.25 20.09 0.80
N GLU A 94 -27.89 18.99 0.38
CA GLU A 94 -28.79 18.98 -0.79
C GLU A 94 -30.00 19.90 -0.60
N SER A 95 -30.55 19.96 0.63
CA SER A 95 -31.63 20.88 0.99
C SER A 95 -31.20 22.34 0.90
N TYR A 96 -29.99 22.68 1.35
CA TYR A 96 -29.46 24.05 1.23
C TYR A 96 -29.28 24.43 -0.25
N ILE A 97 -28.76 23.52 -1.07
CA ILE A 97 -28.64 23.74 -2.53
C ILE A 97 -30.02 23.92 -3.17
N ASP A 98 -31.03 23.15 -2.77
CA ASP A 98 -32.39 23.29 -3.30
C ASP A 98 -33.03 24.63 -2.93
N TYR A 99 -32.74 25.15 -1.73
CA TYR A 99 -33.15 26.49 -1.34
C TYR A 99 -32.61 27.56 -2.30
N TYR A 100 -31.29 27.55 -2.59
CA TYR A 100 -30.68 28.47 -3.55
C TYR A 100 -31.18 28.27 -4.99
N ARG A 101 -31.59 27.05 -5.35
CA ARG A 101 -32.17 26.76 -6.68
C ARG A 101 -33.45 27.55 -6.94
N GLY A 102 -34.22 27.87 -5.89
CA GLY A 102 -35.43 28.71 -5.98
C GLY A 102 -35.14 30.14 -6.43
N GLU A 103 -33.93 30.65 -6.18
CA GLU A 103 -33.50 32.02 -6.51
C GLU A 103 -32.63 32.06 -7.78
N ALA A 104 -32.33 30.91 -8.38
CA ALA A 104 -31.35 30.77 -9.45
C ALA A 104 -31.83 31.20 -10.85
N CYS A 105 -32.93 31.97 -10.96
CA CYS A 105 -33.57 32.29 -12.24
C CYS A 105 -32.66 33.07 -13.22
N ASP A 106 -31.82 33.97 -12.68
CA ASP A 106 -30.85 34.76 -13.44
C ASP A 106 -29.39 34.27 -13.24
N GLY A 107 -29.23 33.11 -12.63
CA GLY A 107 -27.93 32.54 -12.24
C GLY A 107 -27.92 32.11 -10.78
N TRP A 108 -27.00 31.22 -10.42
CA TRP A 108 -26.84 30.75 -9.05
C TRP A 108 -26.24 31.86 -8.16
N PRO A 109 -26.71 32.02 -6.91
CA PRO A 109 -26.01 32.82 -5.91
C PRO A 109 -24.58 32.31 -5.70
N ASP A 110 -23.62 33.20 -5.48
CA ASP A 110 -22.21 32.81 -5.26
C ASP A 110 -22.05 31.98 -3.97
N GLU A 111 -22.96 32.18 -3.01
CA GLU A 111 -23.05 31.49 -1.73
C GLU A 111 -23.20 29.98 -1.88
N VAL A 112 -23.87 29.50 -2.94
CA VAL A 112 -24.07 28.05 -3.15
C VAL A 112 -22.75 27.30 -3.31
N ALA A 113 -21.70 27.97 -3.80
CA ALA A 113 -20.38 27.37 -3.99
C ALA A 113 -19.68 27.05 -2.65
N GLN A 114 -20.19 27.58 -1.55
CA GLN A 114 -19.69 27.34 -0.19
C GLN A 114 -20.43 26.19 0.50
N VAL A 115 -21.56 25.73 -0.05
CA VAL A 115 -22.30 24.60 0.53
C VAL A 115 -21.42 23.36 0.53
N SER A 116 -21.25 22.75 1.70
CA SER A 116 -20.41 21.57 1.85
C SER A 116 -20.96 20.63 2.91
N TRP A 117 -20.61 19.35 2.78
CA TRP A 117 -20.79 18.37 3.84
C TRP A 117 -19.46 17.66 4.09
N GLY A 118 -19.27 17.09 5.27
CA GLY A 118 -18.04 16.37 5.58
C GLY A 118 -18.14 15.49 6.81
N ILE A 119 -17.00 14.86 7.13
CA ILE A 119 -16.81 13.96 8.25
C ILE A 119 -16.02 14.70 9.31
N ILE A 120 -16.48 14.65 10.55
CA ILE A 120 -15.77 15.16 11.71
C ILE A 120 -14.87 14.03 12.18
N MET A 121 -13.57 14.16 11.92
CA MET A 121 -12.58 13.15 12.30
C MET A 121 -12.32 13.14 13.81
N GLN A 122 -12.46 14.29 14.45
CA GLN A 122 -12.18 14.49 15.87
C GLN A 122 -12.77 15.80 16.37
N GLU A 123 -13.15 15.79 17.64
CA GLU A 123 -13.56 16.97 18.40
C GLU A 123 -12.58 17.30 19.52
N SER A 124 -12.56 18.57 19.92
CA SER A 124 -11.78 19.01 21.07
C SER A 124 -12.35 18.40 22.35
N THR A 125 -11.48 17.84 23.18
CA THR A 125 -11.82 17.31 24.50
C THR A 125 -11.34 18.25 25.58
N ARG A 126 -12.18 18.48 26.59
CA ARG A 126 -11.83 19.25 27.79
C ARG A 126 -10.78 18.49 28.61
N VAL A 127 -9.67 19.15 28.93
CA VAL A 127 -8.55 18.58 29.68
C VAL A 127 -8.04 19.54 30.75
N ASN A 128 -7.21 19.02 31.66
CA ASN A 128 -6.50 19.81 32.68
C ASN A 128 -7.40 20.70 33.55
N GLU A 129 -8.62 20.25 33.87
CA GLU A 129 -9.49 21.02 34.76
C GLU A 129 -8.87 21.19 36.14
N ARG A 130 -8.75 22.44 36.58
CA ARG A 130 -8.14 22.81 37.86
C ARG A 130 -8.77 24.08 38.45
N PRO A 131 -8.59 24.34 39.75
CA PRO A 131 -8.96 25.61 40.35
C PRO A 131 -8.22 26.80 39.70
N ARG A 132 -8.90 27.94 39.63
CA ARG A 132 -8.30 29.22 39.19
C ARG A 132 -7.22 29.67 40.16
N THR A 133 -6.12 30.22 39.64
CA THR A 133 -5.07 30.91 40.39
C THR A 133 -5.01 32.39 40.01
N ASN A 134 -4.21 33.18 40.74
CA ASN A 134 -4.04 34.61 40.43
C ASN A 134 -3.25 34.86 39.13
N ASP A 135 -2.60 33.83 38.58
CA ASP A 135 -1.86 33.92 37.32
C ASP A 135 -2.78 33.71 36.09
N ASP A 136 -4.00 33.22 36.30
CA ASP A 136 -4.96 32.99 35.22
C ASP A 136 -5.61 34.30 34.75
N SER A 137 -5.59 34.53 33.43
CA SER A 137 -6.19 35.70 32.79
C SER A 137 -7.70 35.56 32.58
N CYS A 138 -8.44 35.25 33.65
CA CYS A 138 -9.91 35.15 33.61
C CYS A 138 -10.56 35.96 34.74
N ASP A 139 -11.87 36.18 34.62
CA ASP A 139 -12.63 36.95 35.60
C ASP A 139 -12.50 36.33 37.01
N PRO A 140 -12.33 37.13 38.08
CA PRO A 140 -12.24 36.61 39.45
C PRO A 140 -13.42 35.74 39.91
N ALA A 141 -14.59 35.88 39.29
CA ALA A 141 -15.77 35.05 39.54
C ALA A 141 -15.67 33.62 38.99
N ILE A 142 -14.66 33.32 38.16
CA ILE A 142 -14.40 31.99 37.64
C ILE A 142 -13.69 31.15 38.70
N GLU A 143 -14.28 30.00 39.03
CA GLU A 143 -13.75 29.09 40.07
C GLU A 143 -12.78 28.05 39.52
N THR A 144 -13.00 27.61 38.28
CA THR A 144 -12.20 26.58 37.62
C THR A 144 -11.81 27.02 36.22
N VAL A 145 -10.63 26.57 35.79
CA VAL A 145 -10.12 26.74 34.43
C VAL A 145 -9.81 25.36 33.85
N CYS A 146 -9.94 25.24 32.54
CA CYS A 146 -9.63 24.03 31.80
C CYS A 146 -9.07 24.40 30.43
N ASP A 147 -8.36 23.46 29.82
CA ASP A 147 -7.89 23.55 28.44
C ASP A 147 -8.75 22.67 27.54
N TYR A 148 -8.59 22.83 26.24
CA TYR A 148 -9.13 21.93 25.23
C TYR A 148 -8.00 21.43 24.33
N ALA A 149 -8.01 20.13 24.04
CA ALA A 149 -7.03 19.50 23.17
C ALA A 149 -7.71 18.48 22.24
N LEU A 150 -7.12 18.26 21.06
CA LEU A 150 -7.52 17.20 20.14
C LEU A 150 -6.92 15.86 20.62
N LEU A 151 -7.71 15.08 21.36
CA LEU A 151 -7.31 13.77 21.90
C LEU A 151 -8.41 12.72 21.71
N PRO A 152 -8.05 11.42 21.59
CA PRO A 152 -6.69 10.90 21.37
C PRO A 152 -6.17 11.23 19.96
N ASN A 153 -4.86 11.15 19.72
CA ASN A 153 -4.33 11.34 18.38
C ASN A 153 -4.89 10.27 17.42
N ILE A 154 -5.22 10.66 16.19
CA ILE A 154 -5.69 9.72 15.17
C ILE A 154 -4.46 9.03 14.58
N GLU A 155 -4.34 7.72 14.81
CA GLU A 155 -3.27 6.90 14.24
C GLU A 155 -3.74 6.18 12.97
N THR A 156 -2.81 5.98 12.05
CA THR A 156 -3.03 5.22 10.80
C THR A 156 -1.94 4.14 10.63
N PRO A 157 -1.92 3.14 11.53
CA PRO A 157 -0.87 2.12 11.55
C PRO A 157 -0.83 1.27 10.27
N ALA A 158 -1.97 0.96 9.65
CA ALA A 158 -2.01 0.20 8.41
C ALA A 158 -1.43 1.01 7.24
N THR A 159 -1.77 2.30 7.14
CA THR A 159 -1.17 3.21 6.16
C THR A 159 0.34 3.35 6.38
N SER A 160 0.78 3.52 7.63
CA SER A 160 2.20 3.64 7.97
C SER A 160 2.98 2.38 7.61
N ALA A 161 2.44 1.20 7.92
CA ALA A 161 3.04 -0.08 7.55
C ALA A 161 3.07 -0.29 6.03
N ALA A 162 2.03 0.14 5.30
CA ALA A 162 1.99 0.07 3.85
C ALA A 162 3.07 0.97 3.21
N LEU A 163 3.25 2.18 3.73
CA LEU A 163 4.29 3.11 3.27
C LEU A 163 5.70 2.53 3.49
N ALA A 164 5.97 2.02 4.70
CA ALA A 164 7.25 1.37 5.00
C ALA A 164 7.53 0.17 4.08
N ALA A 165 6.50 -0.64 3.78
CA ALA A 165 6.63 -1.75 2.84
C ALA A 165 6.88 -1.31 1.39
N ILE A 166 6.34 -0.17 0.97
CA ILE A 166 6.61 0.44 -0.35
C ILE A 166 8.06 0.93 -0.40
N GLU A 167 8.51 1.66 0.62
CA GLU A 167 9.87 2.16 0.72
C GLU A 167 10.90 1.02 0.68
N ALA A 168 10.67 -0.05 1.45
CA ALA A 168 11.52 -1.23 1.45
C ALA A 168 11.58 -1.90 0.07
N ARG A 169 10.44 -2.00 -0.64
CA ARG A 169 10.41 -2.53 -2.02
C ARG A 169 11.19 -1.63 -2.99
N GLY A 170 11.06 -0.31 -2.85
CA GLY A 170 11.81 0.66 -3.65
C GLY A 170 13.31 0.55 -3.44
N ALA A 171 13.76 0.42 -2.19
CA ALA A 171 15.16 0.23 -1.84
C ALA A 171 15.74 -1.05 -2.46
N ILE A 172 15.02 -2.17 -2.37
CA ILE A 172 15.41 -3.45 -2.98
C ILE A 172 15.53 -3.32 -4.50
N ALA A 173 14.52 -2.73 -5.16
CA ALA A 173 14.53 -2.55 -6.61
C ALA A 173 15.70 -1.67 -7.09
N ALA A 174 16.08 -0.64 -6.32
CA ALA A 174 17.23 0.20 -6.63
C ALA A 174 18.55 -0.58 -6.53
N ILE A 175 18.71 -1.43 -5.51
CA ILE A 175 19.90 -2.29 -5.34
C ILE A 175 19.99 -3.32 -6.46
N GLU A 176 18.90 -3.97 -6.82
CA GLU A 176 18.85 -4.93 -7.94
C GLU A 176 19.24 -4.26 -9.27
N SER A 177 18.77 -3.03 -9.51
CA SER A 177 19.17 -2.23 -10.66
C SER A 177 20.69 -1.95 -10.67
N LEU A 178 21.27 -1.65 -9.52
CA LEU A 178 22.71 -1.42 -9.37
C LEU A 178 23.52 -2.70 -9.60
N ILE A 179 23.08 -3.83 -9.04
CA ILE A 179 23.67 -5.15 -9.31
C ILE A 179 23.66 -5.43 -10.82
N GLY A 180 22.54 -5.18 -11.49
CA GLY A 180 22.42 -5.33 -12.94
C GLY A 180 23.42 -4.46 -13.72
N LYS A 181 23.59 -3.20 -13.33
CA LYS A 181 24.61 -2.31 -13.92
C LYS A 181 26.03 -2.84 -13.72
N LYS A 182 26.36 -3.34 -12.53
CA LYS A 182 27.68 -3.90 -12.21
C LYS A 182 27.95 -5.20 -12.97
N LYS A 183 26.94 -6.07 -13.10
CA LYS A 183 27.03 -7.30 -13.91
C LYS A 183 27.29 -6.99 -15.39
N ARG A 184 26.64 -5.96 -15.95
CA ARG A 184 26.93 -5.48 -17.31
C ARG A 184 28.36 -4.95 -17.45
N ALA A 185 28.79 -4.08 -16.53
CA ALA A 185 30.16 -3.56 -16.54
C ALA A 185 31.21 -4.67 -16.49
N LEU A 186 30.97 -5.72 -15.70
CA LEU A 186 31.82 -6.90 -15.64
C LEU A 186 31.86 -7.67 -16.98
N ALA A 187 30.72 -7.82 -17.64
CA ALA A 187 30.61 -8.52 -18.92
C ALA A 187 31.25 -7.76 -20.09
N GLU A 188 31.27 -6.42 -20.01
CA GLU A 188 31.82 -5.54 -21.05
C GLU A 188 33.33 -5.28 -20.89
N MET A 189 33.95 -5.75 -19.81
CA MET A 189 35.39 -5.54 -19.58
C MET A 189 36.26 -6.32 -20.59
N HIS A 190 37.24 -5.64 -21.19
CA HIS A 190 38.18 -6.24 -22.15
C HIS A 190 39.49 -6.70 -21.47
N PRO A 191 39.97 -7.93 -21.72
CA PRO A 191 41.14 -8.52 -21.06
C PRO A 191 42.46 -7.75 -21.27
N ASP A 192 42.56 -6.94 -22.33
CA ASP A 192 43.76 -6.14 -22.61
C ASP A 192 43.95 -4.91 -21.68
N THR A 193 43.06 -4.73 -20.70
CA THR A 193 43.21 -3.66 -19.72
C THR A 193 44.32 -4.04 -18.72
N HIS A 194 45.37 -3.23 -18.58
CA HIS A 194 46.50 -3.51 -17.65
C HIS A 194 46.09 -3.68 -16.17
N ALA A 195 44.89 -3.24 -15.80
CA ALA A 195 44.30 -3.41 -14.46
C ALA A 195 43.14 -4.44 -14.41
N TYR A 196 42.88 -5.18 -15.50
CA TYR A 196 41.70 -6.03 -15.69
C TYR A 196 41.43 -6.93 -14.47
N GLY A 197 42.41 -7.74 -14.04
CA GLY A 197 42.22 -8.67 -12.93
C GLY A 197 41.91 -7.99 -11.59
N ALA A 198 42.52 -6.84 -11.30
CA ALA A 198 42.25 -6.11 -10.06
C ALA A 198 40.85 -5.47 -10.09
N THR A 199 40.47 -4.84 -11.21
CA THR A 199 39.15 -4.24 -11.40
C THR A 199 38.04 -5.30 -11.41
N GLU A 200 38.29 -6.46 -12.01
CA GLU A 200 37.35 -7.58 -12.06
C GLU A 200 36.98 -8.06 -10.65
N VAL A 201 38.01 -8.30 -9.82
CA VAL A 201 37.83 -8.76 -8.44
C VAL A 201 37.05 -7.74 -7.61
N ILE A 202 37.33 -6.44 -7.78
CA ILE A 202 36.60 -5.37 -7.08
C ILE A 202 35.12 -5.37 -7.47
N ILE A 203 34.80 -5.44 -8.75
CA ILE A 203 33.40 -5.44 -9.22
C ILE A 203 32.66 -6.68 -8.73
N ARG A 204 33.30 -7.87 -8.76
CA ARG A 204 32.71 -9.11 -8.23
C ARG A 204 32.42 -9.02 -6.73
N ASN A 205 33.33 -8.44 -5.94
CA ASN A 205 33.09 -8.22 -4.51
C ASN A 205 31.94 -7.25 -4.28
N GLN A 206 31.89 -6.12 -5.00
CA GLN A 206 30.77 -5.18 -4.92
C GLN A 206 29.42 -5.82 -5.26
N ILE A 207 29.38 -6.70 -6.27
CA ILE A 207 28.15 -7.45 -6.59
C ILE A 207 27.73 -8.32 -5.42
N ARG A 208 28.66 -9.08 -4.82
CA ARG A 208 28.37 -9.94 -3.66
C ARG A 208 27.87 -9.14 -2.46
N ASP A 209 28.53 -8.03 -2.14
CA ASP A 209 28.15 -7.16 -1.02
C ASP A 209 26.72 -6.62 -1.23
N LEU A 210 26.39 -6.19 -2.46
CA LEU A 210 25.04 -5.73 -2.80
C LEU A 210 24.00 -6.87 -2.78
N GLU A 211 24.37 -8.08 -3.20
CA GLU A 211 23.50 -9.26 -3.14
C GLU A 211 23.22 -9.66 -1.68
N SER A 212 24.23 -9.65 -0.81
CA SER A 212 24.07 -9.87 0.63
C SER A 212 23.19 -8.80 1.27
N PHE A 213 23.42 -7.53 0.97
CA PHE A 213 22.60 -6.43 1.50
C PHE A 213 21.14 -6.52 1.04
N ALA A 214 20.89 -6.91 -0.22
CA ALA A 214 19.53 -7.14 -0.71
C ALA A 214 18.82 -8.29 0.02
N ILE A 215 19.55 -9.33 0.43
CA ILE A 215 19.01 -10.44 1.24
C ILE A 215 18.65 -9.93 2.64
N GLU A 216 19.55 -9.21 3.31
CA GLU A 216 19.30 -8.63 4.64
C GLU A 216 18.04 -7.75 4.65
N LEU A 217 17.86 -6.90 3.62
CA LEU A 217 16.66 -6.06 3.49
C LEU A 217 15.37 -6.84 3.22
N ARG A 218 15.45 -8.02 2.61
CA ARG A 218 14.29 -8.90 2.41
C ARG A 218 13.91 -9.64 3.68
N GLU A 219 14.89 -9.98 4.51
CA GLU A 219 14.73 -10.70 5.77
C GLU A 219 14.33 -9.78 6.93
N ALA A 220 14.63 -8.48 6.86
CA ALA A 220 14.19 -7.48 7.82
C ALA A 220 12.69 -7.13 7.75
N LYS A 221 11.90 -7.85 6.94
CA LYS A 221 10.45 -7.65 6.74
C LYS A 221 9.58 -8.43 7.74
#